data_AF-A0AAU4B5A9-F1
#
_entry.id   AF-A0AAU4B5A9-F1
#
_cell.length_a   1.000
_cell.length_b   1.000
_cell.length_c   1.000
_cell.angle_alpha   90.00
_cell.angle_beta   90.00
_cell.angle_gamma   90.00
#
_symmetry.space_group_name_H-M   'P 1'
#
loop_
_entity.id
_entity.type
_entity.pdbx_description
1 polymer ?
#
loop_
_entity_poly.entity_id
_entity_poly.type
_entity_poly.pdbx_seq_one_letter_code
_entity_poly.pdbx_strand_id
1 'polypeptide(L)' 'MPTNGSPERRPPYSVKQIARLLGVSLTTVYEEIARGELPAMAIGTGRGTYRIEPTAFDDYKTRCYARAVRSAETPAAA' A
#
# COMPACT_ATOMS: atom_id res chain seq x y z
N MET A 1 30.71 17.65 2.20
CA MET A 1 29.42 17.18 1.65
C MET A 1 29.41 15.66 1.63
N PRO A 2 28.63 14.95 2.46
CA PRO A 2 28.21 13.59 2.15
C PRO A 2 26.84 13.65 1.47
N THR A 3 26.83 13.43 0.15
CA THR A 3 25.64 13.13 -0.65
C THR A 3 25.38 11.64 -0.57
N ASN A 4 24.50 11.20 0.35
CA ASN A 4 23.76 9.96 0.13
C ASN A 4 22.52 9.93 1.02
N GLY A 5 21.39 10.36 0.48
CA GLY A 5 20.09 10.09 1.06
C GLY A 5 19.86 8.58 1.06
N SER A 6 20.29 7.91 2.13
CA SER A 6 19.71 6.61 2.45
C SER A 6 18.21 6.88 2.63
N PRO A 7 17.30 6.23 1.88
CA PRO A 7 15.90 6.32 2.23
C PRO A 7 15.84 5.83 3.67
N GLU A 8 15.47 6.73 4.57
CA GLU A 8 15.09 6.46 5.94
C GLU A 8 14.57 5.03 6.03
N ARG A 9 15.35 4.11 6.63
CA ARG A 9 15.03 2.67 6.70
C ARG A 9 13.80 2.50 7.60
N ARG A 10 12.63 2.94 7.12
CA ARG A 10 11.36 2.67 7.76
C ARG A 10 11.18 1.16 7.68
N PRO A 11 10.99 0.49 8.83
CA PRO A 11 10.79 -0.95 8.83
C PRO A 11 9.57 -1.25 7.94
N PRO A 12 9.63 -2.32 7.13
CA PRO A 12 8.52 -2.70 6.28
C PRO A 12 7.28 -2.97 7.14
N TYR A 13 6.13 -2.51 6.66
CA TYR A 13 4.87 -2.63 7.36
C TYR A 13 4.34 -4.06 7.27
N SER A 14 3.75 -4.52 8.37
CA SER A 14 2.94 -5.73 8.36
C SER A 14 1.54 -5.45 7.81
N VAL A 15 0.87 -6.47 7.29
CA VAL A 15 -0.54 -6.41 6.87
C VAL A 15 -1.43 -5.80 7.97
N LYS A 16 -1.15 -6.14 9.24
CA LYS A 16 -1.89 -5.60 10.39
C LYS A 16 -1.72 -4.10 10.57
N GLN A 17 -0.50 -3.60 10.38
CA GLN A 17 -0.24 -2.16 10.46
C GLN A 17 -0.91 -1.42 9.31
N ILE A 18 -0.83 -1.96 8.10
CA ILE A 18 -1.48 -1.37 6.91
C ILE A 18 -3.00 -1.32 7.08
N ALA A 19 -3.61 -2.42 7.52
CA ALA A 19 -5.04 -2.47 7.83
C ALA A 19 -5.45 -1.36 8.83
N ARG A 20 -4.66 -1.18 9.89
CA ARG A 20 -4.90 -0.12 10.89
C ARG A 20 -4.70 1.29 10.33
N LEU A 21 -3.70 1.50 9.46
CA LEU A 21 -3.41 2.80 8.85
C LEU A 21 -4.46 3.22 7.83
N LEU A 22 -4.97 2.28 7.05
CA LEU A 22 -6.05 2.49 6.08
C LEU A 22 -7.45 2.47 6.71
N GLY A 23 -7.59 1.92 7.92
CA GLY A 23 -8.89 1.71 8.57
C GLY A 23 -9.72 0.60 7.92
N VAL A 24 -9.09 -0.36 7.26
CA VAL A 24 -9.77 -1.47 6.55
C VAL A 24 -9.53 -2.82 7.23
N SER A 25 -10.37 -3.79 6.93
CA SER A 25 -10.23 -5.16 7.45
C SER A 25 -8.98 -5.85 6.89
N LEU A 26 -8.37 -6.74 7.69
CA LEU A 26 -7.23 -7.56 7.22
C LEU A 26 -7.56 -8.33 5.94
N THR A 27 -8.78 -8.86 5.86
CA THR A 27 -9.29 -9.56 4.67
C THR A 27 -9.23 -8.68 3.43
N THR A 28 -9.68 -7.43 3.53
CA THR A 28 -9.61 -6.45 2.45
C THR A 28 -8.17 -6.17 2.03
N VAL A 29 -7.23 -6.08 2.97
CA VAL A 29 -5.80 -5.93 2.62
C VAL A 29 -5.30 -7.17 1.88
N TYR A 30 -5.66 -8.38 2.32
CA TYR A 30 -5.30 -9.61 1.62
C TYR A 30 -5.93 -9.68 0.21
N GLU A 31 -7.15 -9.20 0.03
CA GLU A 31 -7.80 -9.11 -1.27
C GLU A 31 -7.08 -8.11 -2.19
N GLU A 32 -6.67 -6.95 -1.70
CA GLU A 32 -5.90 -5.99 -2.49
C GLU A 32 -4.49 -6.47 -2.84
N ILE A 33 -3.87 -7.25 -1.95
CA ILE A 33 -2.62 -7.96 -2.27
C ILE A 33 -2.88 -9.01 -3.36
N ALA A 34 -3.96 -9.78 -3.25
CA ALA A 34 -4.32 -10.81 -4.23
C ALA A 34 -4.71 -10.21 -5.60
N ARG A 35 -5.29 -9.01 -5.61
CA ARG A 35 -5.57 -8.23 -6.82
C ARG A 35 -4.32 -7.62 -7.46
N GLY A 36 -3.21 -7.58 -6.72
CA GLY A 36 -1.95 -6.98 -7.18
C GLY A 36 -1.90 -5.45 -7.04
N GLU A 37 -2.91 -4.84 -6.42
CA GLU A 37 -2.97 -3.40 -6.20
C GLU A 37 -2.01 -2.99 -5.06
N LEU A 38 -1.81 -3.85 -4.07
CA LEU A 38 -0.87 -3.63 -2.97
C LEU A 38 0.34 -4.59 -3.09
N PRO A 39 1.52 -4.10 -3.50
CA PRO A 39 2.71 -4.94 -3.60
C PRO A 39 3.14 -5.42 -2.21
N ALA A 40 3.06 -6.73 -1.98
CA ALA A 40 3.48 -7.34 -0.73
C ALA A 40 4.51 -8.44 -0.98
N MET A 41 5.57 -8.45 -0.20
CA MET A 41 6.61 -9.47 -0.21
C MET A 41 6.29 -10.54 0.84
N ALA A 42 6.10 -11.78 0.41
CA ALA A 42 6.00 -12.91 1.33
C ALA A 42 7.40 -13.29 1.83
N ILE A 43 7.70 -13.00 3.09
CA ILE A 43 8.97 -13.33 3.75
C ILE A 43 8.96 -14.79 4.29
N GLY A 44 7.91 -15.57 4.01
CA GLY A 44 7.81 -16.98 4.42
C GLY A 44 6.46 -17.64 4.18
N THR A 45 6.40 -18.94 4.47
CA THR A 45 5.32 -19.88 4.10
C THR A 45 4.16 -19.91 5.09
N GLY A 46 3.71 -18.74 5.57
CA GLY A 46 2.67 -18.65 6.61
C GLY A 46 1.74 -17.43 6.46
N ARG A 47 0.47 -17.60 6.91
CA ARG A 47 -0.57 -16.55 6.97
C ARG A 47 -0.19 -15.47 7.98
N GLY A 48 0.57 -14.48 7.54
CA GLY A 48 1.11 -13.39 8.38
C GLY A 48 2.50 -12.94 7.98
N THR A 49 3.12 -13.59 6.99
CA THR A 49 4.50 -13.31 6.57
C THR A 49 4.58 -12.31 5.40
N TYR A 50 3.49 -11.60 5.09
CA TYR A 50 3.52 -10.55 4.08
C TYR A 50 4.05 -9.26 4.70
N ARG A 51 5.10 -8.73 4.08
CA ARG A 51 5.71 -7.45 4.40
C ARG A 51 5.54 -6.52 3.22
N ILE A 52 5.07 -5.32 3.51
CA ILE A 52 4.86 -4.28 2.52
C ILE A 52 5.94 -3.23 2.73
N GLU A 53 6.68 -2.92 1.67
CA GLU A 53 7.64 -1.82 1.74
C GLU A 53 6.91 -0.48 1.92
N PRO A 54 7.49 0.45 2.68
CA PRO A 54 6.91 1.77 2.89
C PRO A 54 6.74 2.54 1.57
N THR A 55 7.66 2.35 0.62
CA THR A 55 7.60 2.91 -0.75
C THR A 55 6.41 2.35 -1.54
N ALA A 56 6.18 1.04 -1.49
CA ALA A 56 5.03 0.39 -2.12
C ALA A 56 3.70 0.87 -1.54
N PHE A 57 3.64 1.08 -0.22
CA PHE A 57 2.46 1.65 0.43
C PHE A 57 2.21 3.11 0.01
N ASP A 58 3.26 3.89 -0.20
CA ASP A 58 3.12 5.28 -0.66
C ASP A 58 2.63 5.38 -2.11
N ASP A 59 3.17 4.52 -2.98
CA ASP A 59 2.68 4.37 -4.36
C ASP A 59 1.21 3.97 -4.39
N TYR A 60 0.80 3.01 -3.55
CA TYR A 60 -0.60 2.61 -3.43
C TYR A 60 -1.52 3.76 -3.01
N LYS A 61 -1.14 4.56 -2.00
CA LYS A 61 -1.93 5.74 -1.60
C LYS A 61 -2.05 6.73 -2.76
N THR A 62 -0.96 6.96 -3.49
CA THR A 62 -0.93 7.86 -4.64
C THR A 62 -1.87 7.38 -5.74
N ARG A 63 -1.87 6.08 -6.06
CA ARG A 63 -2.80 5.49 -7.04
C ARG A 63 -4.25 5.56 -6.58
N CYS A 64 -4.51 5.23 -5.31
CA CYS A 64 -5.85 5.27 -4.74
C CYS A 64 -6.41 6.69 -4.76
N TYR A 65 -5.58 7.69 -4.40
CA TYR A 65 -5.94 9.10 -4.51
C TYR A 65 -6.16 9.52 -5.96
N ALA A 66 -5.27 9.17 -6.89
CA ALA A 66 -5.43 9.48 -8.31
C ALA A 66 -6.69 8.86 -8.91
N ARG A 67 -7.07 7.65 -8.50
CA ARG A 67 -8.30 6.98 -8.92
C ARG A 67 -9.53 7.66 -8.30
N ALA A 68 -9.49 8.00 -7.01
CA ALA A 68 -10.56 8.72 -6.34
C ALA A 68 -10.78 10.10 -6.97
N VAL A 69 -9.70 10.83 -7.27
CA VAL A 69 -9.74 12.10 -7.99
C VAL A 69 -10.30 11.87 -9.39
N ARG A 70 -9.78 10.93 -10.20
CA ARG A 70 -10.32 10.63 -11.54
C ARG A 70 -11.80 10.23 -11.53
N SER A 71 -12.24 9.48 -10.51
CA SER A 71 -13.64 9.09 -10.37
C SER A 71 -14.52 10.25 -9.87
N ALA A 72 -14.00 11.14 -9.04
CA ALA A 72 -14.68 12.39 -8.68
C ALA A 72 -14.72 13.38 -9.86
N GLU A 73 -13.72 13.30 -10.74
CA GLU A 73 -13.66 14.00 -12.04
C GLU A 73 -14.50 13.32 -13.11
N THR A 74 -15.32 12.30 -12.78
CA THR A 74 -16.41 11.91 -13.68
C THR A 74 -17.23 13.17 -13.91
N PRO A 75 -17.22 13.76 -15.12
CA PRO A 75 -18.14 14.83 -15.39
C PRO A 75 -19.51 14.21 -15.24
N ALA A 76 -20.33 14.82 -14.41
CA ALA A 76 -21.74 14.95 -14.71
C ALA A 76 -21.84 15.61 -16.10
N ALA A 77 -21.63 14.83 -17.15
CA ALA A 77 -21.98 15.07 -18.53
C ALA A 77 -22.88 13.87 -18.86
N ALA A 78 -24.17 14.03 -18.61
CA ALA A 78 -25.16 14.57 -19.54
C ALA A 78 -25.80 13.44 -20.35
#